data_AF-C6SGU4-F1
#
_entry.id   AF-C6SGU4-F1
#
_cell.length_a   1.000
_cell.length_b   1.000
_cell.length_c   1.000
_cell.angle_alpha   90.00
_cell.angle_beta   90.00
_cell.angle_gamma   90.00
#
_symmetry.space_group_name_H-M   'P 1'
#
loop_
_entity.id
_entity.type
_entity.pdbx_description
1 polymer ?
#
loop_
_entity_poly.entity_id
_entity_poly.type
_entity_poly.pdbx_seq_one_letter_code
_entity_poly.pdbx_strand_id
1 'polypeptide(L)'
;MIVDENQLALAIGRGGQNVRLASDLTGWQLNIMTSAEADERNAAEDAAIRRLFMDHLNVDEETADVLVQEGFATLEEVAYVPAAELLAIEGFDEEIVDMLRNRARDAILTMAIAAEEKLGEVSDDMRNLEGIDADMLRSLAEAGITTRDDLAELAVDELIEITGVNEETAKAVILTAREHWFTEDK
;
A
#
# COMPACT_ATOMS: atom_id res chain seq x y z
N MET A 1 7.13 20.38 -8.74
CA MET A 1 7.27 21.71 -9.36
C MET A 1 6.20 21.81 -10.42
N ILE A 2 5.22 22.67 -10.22
CA ILE A 2 4.21 22.98 -11.23
C ILE A 2 4.86 23.98 -12.18
N VAL A 3 4.88 23.67 -13.48
CA VAL A 3 5.51 24.51 -14.50
C VAL A 3 4.43 24.96 -15.48
N ASP A 4 4.29 26.27 -15.67
CA ASP A 4 3.37 26.88 -16.63
C ASP A 4 3.56 26.31 -18.04
N GLU A 5 2.44 25.97 -18.71
CA GLU A 5 2.37 25.35 -20.05
C GLU A 5 3.12 26.12 -21.15
N ASN A 6 3.44 27.38 -20.92
CA ASN A 6 4.16 28.23 -21.88
C ASN A 6 5.70 28.06 -21.87
N GLN A 7 6.28 27.24 -20.97
CA GLN A 7 7.72 26.94 -20.97
C GLN A 7 8.09 25.54 -21.50
N LEU A 8 7.11 24.69 -21.85
CA LEU A 8 7.35 23.32 -22.32
C LEU A 8 8.16 23.29 -23.64
N ALA A 9 7.99 24.30 -24.50
CA ALA A 9 8.62 24.35 -25.81
C ALA A 9 10.11 24.76 -25.80
N LEU A 10 10.65 25.27 -24.68
CA LEU A 10 12.06 25.63 -24.56
C LEU A 10 12.89 24.60 -23.77
N ALA A 11 12.24 23.73 -22.98
CA ALA A 11 12.91 22.62 -22.29
C ALA A 11 13.24 21.45 -23.23
N ILE A 12 12.47 21.27 -24.30
CA ILE A 12 12.73 20.26 -25.33
C ILE A 12 13.57 20.90 -26.44
N GLY A 13 14.80 21.25 -26.10
CA GLY A 13 15.83 21.56 -27.07
C GLY A 13 16.05 20.37 -27.99
N ARG A 14 16.03 20.63 -29.31
CA ARG A 14 16.31 19.69 -30.40
C ARG A 14 17.40 18.68 -30.03
N GLY A 15 17.01 17.43 -29.80
CA GLY A 15 17.94 16.30 -29.68
C GLY A 15 17.94 15.53 -28.36
N GLY A 16 17.05 15.81 -27.40
CA GLY A 16 16.77 14.89 -26.28
C GLY A 16 17.99 14.52 -25.41
N GLN A 17 19.06 15.32 -25.44
CA GLN A 17 20.32 14.98 -24.79
C GLN A 17 20.44 15.56 -23.36
N ASN A 18 19.61 16.54 -23.00
CA ASN A 18 19.70 17.22 -21.70
C ASN A 18 18.87 16.57 -20.57
N VAL A 19 17.85 15.76 -20.86
CA VAL A 19 17.07 15.06 -19.82
C VAL A 19 17.87 13.88 -19.24
N ARG A 20 18.70 13.23 -20.07
CA ARG A 20 19.50 12.09 -19.64
C ARG A 20 20.62 12.47 -18.66
N LEU A 21 21.22 13.65 -18.81
CA LEU A 21 22.31 14.11 -17.92
C LEU A 21 21.83 14.56 -16.53
N ALA A 22 20.57 14.97 -16.38
CA ALA A 22 20.01 15.41 -15.10
C ALA A 22 19.55 14.22 -14.22
N SER A 23 19.04 13.15 -14.83
CA SER A 23 18.70 11.91 -14.10
C SER A 23 19.93 11.17 -13.58
N ASP A 24 21.04 11.16 -14.33
CA ASP A 24 22.28 10.49 -13.93
C ASP A 24 23.00 11.19 -12.77
N LEU A 25 22.74 12.48 -12.52
CA LEU A 25 23.42 13.24 -11.47
C LEU A 25 22.68 13.25 -10.12
N THR A 26 21.40 12.88 -10.08
CA THR A 26 20.59 12.86 -8.84
C THR A 26 19.98 11.49 -8.51
N GLY A 27 19.89 10.57 -9.47
CA GLY A 27 19.32 9.23 -9.26
C GLY A 27 17.80 9.21 -9.02
N TRP A 28 17.11 10.34 -9.16
CA TRP A 28 15.66 10.43 -8.96
C TRP A 28 14.94 10.36 -10.31
N GLN A 29 14.09 9.33 -10.49
CA GLN A 29 13.14 9.27 -11.60
C GLN A 29 12.05 10.32 -11.36
N LEU A 30 12.20 11.50 -11.95
CA LEU A 30 11.21 12.56 -11.84
C LEU A 30 10.05 12.25 -12.80
N ASN A 31 8.93 11.74 -12.27
CA ASN A 31 7.69 11.60 -13.02
C ASN A 31 7.11 12.99 -13.29
N ILE A 32 7.22 13.47 -14.53
CA ILE A 32 6.64 14.74 -14.97
C ILE A 32 5.19 14.47 -15.34
N MET A 33 4.26 14.93 -14.51
CA MET A 33 2.81 14.90 -14.78
C MET A 33 2.36 16.27 -15.28
N THR A 34 1.34 16.30 -16.14
CA THR A 34 0.64 17.55 -16.46
C THR A 34 -0.15 18.05 -15.24
N SER A 35 -0.53 19.34 -15.22
CA SER A 35 -1.35 19.87 -14.11
C SER A 35 -2.67 19.10 -13.96
N ALA A 36 -3.32 18.76 -15.09
CA ALA A 36 -4.58 18.03 -15.07
C ALA A 36 -4.45 16.60 -14.52
N GLU A 37 -3.38 15.88 -14.87
CA GLU A 37 -3.12 14.53 -14.33
C GLU A 37 -2.78 14.57 -12.83
N ALA A 38 -2.10 15.63 -12.38
CA ALA A 38 -1.83 15.81 -10.95
C ALA A 38 -3.11 16.08 -10.16
N ASP A 39 -4.00 16.93 -10.68
CA ASP A 39 -5.28 17.24 -10.06
C ASP A 39 -6.19 16.00 -9.98
N GLU A 40 -6.27 15.20 -11.06
CA GLU A 40 -7.05 13.96 -11.10
C GLU A 40 -6.51 12.92 -10.09
N ARG A 41 -5.18 12.78 -10.00
CA ARG A 41 -4.55 11.88 -9.05
C ARG A 41 -4.82 12.30 -7.60
N ASN A 42 -4.67 13.58 -7.28
CA ASN A 42 -4.94 14.10 -5.95
C ASN A 42 -6.41 13.85 -5.55
N ALA A 43 -7.35 14.12 -6.45
CA ALA A 43 -8.77 13.86 -6.19
C ALA A 43 -9.07 12.37 -5.94
N ALA A 44 -8.37 11.47 -6.65
CA ALA A 44 -8.49 10.03 -6.42
C ALA A 44 -7.89 9.60 -5.07
N GLU A 45 -6.75 10.17 -4.69
CA GLU A 45 -6.11 9.95 -3.38
C GLU A 45 -7.01 10.44 -2.24
N ASP A 46 -7.54 11.66 -2.33
CA ASP A 46 -8.47 12.24 -1.35
C ASP A 46 -9.73 11.38 -1.19
N ALA A 47 -10.29 10.90 -2.31
CA ALA A 47 -11.46 10.01 -2.27
C ALA A 47 -11.18 8.67 -1.60
N ALA A 48 -9.97 8.11 -1.79
CA ALA A 48 -9.55 6.87 -1.14
C ALA A 48 -9.37 7.07 0.38
N ILE A 49 -8.73 8.16 0.78
CA ILE A 49 -8.52 8.52 2.19
C ILE A 49 -9.86 8.76 2.90
N ARG A 50 -10.78 9.52 2.27
CA ARG A 50 -12.13 9.74 2.81
C ARG A 50 -12.85 8.42 3.09
N ARG A 51 -12.81 7.50 2.12
CA ARG A 51 -13.44 6.18 2.28
C ARG A 51 -12.82 5.39 3.43
N LEU A 52 -11.49 5.42 3.56
CA LEU A 52 -10.79 4.79 4.67
C LEU A 52 -11.26 5.34 6.03
N PHE A 53 -11.43 6.65 6.17
CA PHE A 53 -11.96 7.24 7.41
C PHE A 53 -13.42 6.85 7.67
N MET A 54 -14.28 6.87 6.65
CA MET A 54 -15.68 6.44 6.82
C MET A 54 -15.79 4.97 7.25
N ASP A 55 -15.02 4.08 6.61
CA ASP A 55 -15.08 2.63 6.85
C ASP A 55 -14.49 2.26 8.22
N HIS A 56 -13.38 2.89 8.64
CA HIS A 56 -12.64 2.50 9.85
C HIS A 56 -12.93 3.38 11.07
N LEU A 57 -13.21 4.67 10.90
CA LEU A 57 -13.55 5.57 12.01
C LEU A 57 -15.05 5.70 12.24
N ASN A 58 -15.88 5.13 11.35
CA ASN A 58 -17.35 5.17 11.41
C ASN A 58 -17.86 6.63 11.58
N VAL A 59 -17.32 7.51 10.75
CA VAL A 59 -17.68 8.93 10.66
C VAL A 59 -18.55 9.16 9.42
N ASP A 60 -19.27 10.27 9.40
CA ASP A 60 -19.96 10.70 8.19
C ASP A 60 -18.99 11.30 7.15
N GLU A 61 -19.51 11.52 5.95
CA GLU A 61 -18.72 12.05 4.82
C GLU A 61 -18.21 13.46 5.12
N GLU A 62 -18.99 14.28 5.83
CA GLU A 62 -18.63 15.65 6.20
C GLU A 62 -17.41 15.68 7.15
N THR A 63 -17.43 14.85 8.21
CA THR A 63 -16.29 14.73 9.13
C THR A 63 -15.06 14.16 8.43
N ALA A 64 -15.24 13.21 7.51
CA ALA A 64 -14.13 12.64 6.75
C ALA A 64 -13.52 13.65 5.77
N ASP A 65 -14.33 14.46 5.08
CA ASP A 65 -13.86 15.54 4.21
C ASP A 65 -13.05 16.58 4.99
N VAL A 66 -13.48 16.94 6.20
CA VAL A 66 -12.73 17.86 7.07
C VAL A 66 -11.35 17.29 7.41
N LEU A 67 -11.26 16.00 7.78
CA LEU A 67 -9.97 15.36 8.06
C LEU A 67 -9.04 15.36 6.84
N VAL A 68 -9.57 15.08 5.65
CA VAL A 68 -8.78 15.11 4.40
C VAL A 68 -8.31 16.52 4.09
N GLN A 69 -9.16 17.54 4.25
CA GLN A 69 -8.81 18.95 4.01
C GLN A 69 -7.73 19.47 4.96
N GLU A 70 -7.74 19.00 6.21
CA GLU A 70 -6.69 19.29 7.21
C GLU A 70 -5.40 18.49 6.96
N GLY A 71 -5.40 17.58 5.97
CA GLY A 71 -4.22 16.86 5.51
C GLY A 71 -3.97 15.53 6.22
N PHE A 72 -4.94 14.98 6.95
CA PHE A 72 -4.84 13.64 7.50
C PHE A 72 -4.99 12.61 6.38
N ALA A 73 -4.02 11.70 6.27
CA ALA A 73 -4.02 10.66 5.24
C ALA A 73 -4.14 9.24 5.82
N THR A 74 -3.89 9.07 7.12
CA THR A 74 -3.77 7.75 7.77
C THR A 74 -4.51 7.66 9.10
N LEU A 75 -4.86 6.44 9.52
CA LEU A 75 -5.47 6.19 10.84
C LEU A 75 -4.49 6.48 11.98
N GLU A 76 -3.20 6.27 11.74
CA GLU A 76 -2.12 6.49 12.70
C GLU A 76 -2.00 7.98 13.06
N GLU A 77 -2.10 8.87 12.07
CA GLU A 77 -2.10 10.30 12.31
C GLU A 77 -3.28 10.68 13.21
N VAL A 78 -4.48 10.22 12.89
CA VAL A 78 -5.67 10.48 13.71
C VAL A 78 -5.49 9.92 15.13
N ALA A 79 -4.89 8.73 15.30
CA ALA A 79 -4.71 8.10 16.62
C ALA A 79 -3.65 8.79 17.51
N TYR A 80 -2.55 9.27 16.92
CA TYR A 80 -1.32 9.60 17.65
C TYR A 80 -0.89 11.07 17.57
N VAL A 81 -1.43 11.86 16.64
CA VAL A 81 -1.20 13.32 16.61
C VAL A 81 -1.64 13.97 17.94
N PRO A 82 -0.98 15.05 18.41
CA PRO A 82 -1.40 15.77 19.60
C PRO A 82 -2.87 16.18 19.52
N ALA A 83 -3.63 15.97 20.60
CA ALA A 83 -5.06 16.32 20.64
C ALA A 83 -5.31 17.80 20.32
N ALA A 84 -4.34 18.67 20.63
CA ALA A 84 -4.41 20.10 20.32
C ALA A 84 -4.51 20.41 18.81
N GLU A 85 -3.96 19.56 17.94
CA GLU A 85 -4.06 19.75 16.49
C GLU A 85 -5.46 19.37 16.00
N LEU A 86 -6.00 18.24 16.48
CA LEU A 86 -7.38 17.83 16.17
C LEU A 86 -8.42 18.80 16.77
N LEU A 87 -8.15 19.39 17.93
CA LEU A 87 -9.01 20.42 18.56
C LEU A 87 -8.93 21.78 17.88
N ALA A 88 -7.92 22.02 17.04
CA ALA A 88 -7.82 23.24 16.26
C ALA A 88 -8.74 23.21 15.02
N ILE A 89 -9.21 22.03 14.63
CA ILE A 89 -10.12 21.82 13.51
C ILE A 89 -11.50 22.39 13.86
N GLU A 90 -12.05 23.20 12.96
CA GLU A 90 -13.38 23.79 13.15
C GLU A 90 -14.45 22.70 13.21
N GLY A 91 -15.29 22.74 14.24
CA GLY A 91 -16.37 21.76 14.46
C GLY A 91 -15.98 20.55 15.31
N PHE A 92 -14.71 20.42 15.72
CA PHE A 92 -14.26 19.33 16.59
C PHE A 92 -14.19 19.81 18.04
N ASP A 93 -14.73 18.99 18.96
CA ASP A 93 -14.63 19.20 20.40
C ASP A 93 -13.87 18.05 21.07
N GLU A 94 -13.62 18.18 22.38
CA GLU A 94 -12.85 17.18 23.14
C GLU A 94 -13.50 15.79 23.12
N GLU A 95 -14.84 15.71 23.09
CA GLU A 95 -15.55 14.43 22.98
C GLU A 95 -15.37 13.78 21.60
N ILE A 96 -15.50 14.56 20.52
CA ILE A 96 -15.30 14.10 19.14
C ILE A 96 -13.85 13.65 18.95
N VAL A 97 -12.88 14.44 19.40
CA VAL A 97 -11.46 14.11 19.27
C VAL A 97 -11.13 12.81 20.00
N ASP A 98 -11.53 12.67 21.26
CA ASP A 98 -11.29 11.43 21.99
C ASP A 98 -11.99 10.23 21.35
N MET A 99 -13.22 10.41 20.84
CA MET A 99 -13.94 9.37 20.10
C MET A 99 -13.18 8.93 18.86
N LEU A 100 -12.75 9.86 18.01
CA LEU A 100 -12.01 9.58 16.78
C LEU A 100 -10.70 8.85 17.07
N ARG A 101 -9.95 9.31 18.08
CA ARG A 101 -8.69 8.69 18.48
C ARG A 101 -8.87 7.27 18.98
N ASN A 102 -9.90 7.02 19.78
CA ASN A 102 -10.19 5.68 20.27
C ASN A 102 -10.57 4.75 19.11
N ARG A 103 -11.45 5.19 18.22
CA ARG A 103 -11.83 4.41 17.04
C ARG A 103 -10.66 4.15 16.10
N ALA A 104 -9.79 5.14 15.89
CA ALA A 104 -8.58 4.96 15.09
C ALA A 104 -7.67 3.88 15.69
N ARG A 105 -7.45 3.90 17.01
CA ARG A 105 -6.67 2.86 17.71
C ARG A 105 -7.32 1.49 17.61
N ASP A 106 -8.63 1.40 17.81
CA ASP A 106 -9.38 0.16 17.72
C ASP A 106 -9.32 -0.41 16.29
N ALA A 107 -9.44 0.45 15.27
CA ALA A 107 -9.32 0.06 13.87
C ALA A 107 -7.92 -0.46 13.54
N ILE A 108 -6.87 0.27 13.95
CA ILE A 108 -5.47 -0.16 13.78
C ILE A 108 -5.23 -1.51 14.46
N LEU A 109 -5.72 -1.69 15.69
CA LEU A 109 -5.59 -2.96 16.41
C LEU A 109 -6.33 -4.08 15.69
N THR A 110 -7.55 -3.84 15.23
CA THR A 110 -8.35 -4.82 14.48
C THR A 110 -7.66 -5.23 13.19
N MET A 111 -7.10 -4.26 12.46
CA MET A 111 -6.33 -4.52 11.23
C MET A 111 -5.05 -5.31 11.51
N ALA A 112 -4.34 -4.97 12.60
CA ALA A 112 -3.15 -5.70 13.01
C ALA A 112 -3.48 -7.16 13.40
N ILE A 113 -4.56 -7.38 14.15
CA ILE A 113 -5.03 -8.72 14.49
C ILE A 113 -5.44 -9.48 13.23
N ALA A 114 -6.22 -8.87 12.33
CA ALA A 114 -6.62 -9.52 11.09
C ALA A 114 -5.42 -9.88 10.20
N ALA A 115 -4.39 -9.03 10.16
CA ALA A 115 -3.15 -9.33 9.47
C ALA A 115 -2.38 -10.49 10.14
N GLU A 116 -2.34 -10.52 11.48
CA GLU A 116 -1.70 -11.59 12.24
C GLU A 116 -2.45 -12.91 12.16
N GLU A 117 -3.79 -12.91 12.18
CA GLU A 117 -4.64 -14.09 11.98
C GLU A 117 -4.43 -14.68 10.60
N LYS A 118 -4.46 -13.85 9.54
CA LYS A 118 -4.17 -14.32 8.17
C LYS A 118 -2.77 -14.92 8.05
N LEU A 119 -1.78 -14.30 8.68
CA LEU A 119 -0.44 -14.89 8.75
C LEU A 119 -0.45 -16.19 9.55
N GLY A 120 -1.22 -16.27 10.64
CA GLY A 120 -1.46 -17.43 11.50
C GLY A 120 -2.11 -18.62 10.80
N GLU A 121 -2.97 -18.36 9.81
CA GLU A 121 -3.58 -19.39 8.95
C GLU A 121 -2.55 -20.04 8.01
N VAL A 122 -1.42 -19.37 7.74
CA VAL A 122 -0.34 -19.95 6.94
C VAL A 122 0.29 -21.13 7.67
N SER A 123 0.25 -22.31 7.03
CA SER A 123 0.83 -23.55 7.55
C SER A 123 2.32 -23.41 7.87
N ASP A 124 2.78 -24.12 8.91
CA ASP A 124 4.20 -24.14 9.30
C ASP A 124 5.10 -24.65 8.17
N ASP A 125 4.61 -25.56 7.32
CA ASP A 125 5.35 -26.08 6.17
C ASP A 125 5.58 -25.02 5.08
N MET A 126 4.62 -24.10 4.92
CA MET A 126 4.73 -22.96 4.02
C MET A 126 5.66 -21.88 4.59
N ARG A 127 5.57 -21.61 5.90
CA ARG A 127 6.44 -20.65 6.60
C ARG A 127 7.92 -21.06 6.61
N ASN A 128 8.19 -22.36 6.67
CA ASN A 128 9.54 -22.92 6.71
C ASN A 128 10.11 -23.23 5.31
N LEU A 129 9.39 -22.87 4.24
CA LEU A 129 9.80 -23.18 2.87
C LEU A 129 10.96 -22.28 2.43
N GLU A 130 12.01 -22.90 1.91
CA GLU A 130 13.23 -22.19 1.53
C GLU A 130 12.97 -21.29 0.30
N GLY A 131 13.25 -19.99 0.43
CA GLY A 131 13.05 -19.01 -0.63
C GLY A 131 11.79 -18.14 -0.51
N ILE A 132 10.98 -18.34 0.53
CA ILE A 132 9.85 -17.47 0.86
C ILE A 132 10.27 -16.44 1.91
N ASP A 133 9.99 -15.16 1.67
CA ASP A 133 10.20 -14.08 2.63
C ASP A 133 8.89 -13.65 3.33
N ALA A 134 9.01 -12.80 4.34
CA ALA A 134 7.87 -12.37 5.15
C ALA A 134 6.85 -11.53 4.38
N ASP A 135 7.28 -10.82 3.34
CA ASP A 135 6.39 -9.99 2.51
C ASP A 135 5.62 -10.85 1.52
N MET A 136 6.27 -11.86 0.92
CA MET A 136 5.65 -12.89 0.09
C MET A 136 4.60 -13.68 0.88
N LEU A 137 4.90 -14.09 2.11
CA LEU A 137 3.92 -14.75 2.99
C LEU A 137 2.69 -13.90 3.23
N ARG A 138 2.86 -12.58 3.43
CA ARG A 138 1.75 -11.65 3.64
C ARG A 138 0.88 -11.54 2.37
N SER A 139 1.50 -11.34 1.21
CA SER A 139 0.79 -11.27 -0.07
C SER A 139 0.05 -12.57 -0.41
N LEU A 140 0.65 -13.72 -0.10
CA LEU A 140 0.02 -15.03 -0.31
C LEU A 140 -1.15 -15.27 0.65
N ALA A 141 -0.98 -14.93 1.93
CA ALA A 141 -2.06 -15.00 2.91
C ALA A 141 -3.23 -14.07 2.56
N GLU A 142 -2.95 -12.88 2.02
CA GLU A 142 -3.98 -11.96 1.52
C GLU A 142 -4.75 -12.53 0.31
N ALA A 143 -4.07 -13.28 -0.55
CA ALA A 143 -4.66 -14.00 -1.67
C ALA A 143 -5.33 -15.33 -1.28
N GLY A 144 -5.34 -15.69 0.01
CA GLY A 144 -5.95 -16.91 0.54
C GLY A 144 -5.11 -18.18 0.34
N ILE A 145 -3.84 -18.03 -0.08
CA ILE A 145 -2.88 -19.12 -0.27
C ILE A 145 -2.16 -19.32 1.07
N THR A 146 -2.64 -20.31 1.84
CA THR A 146 -2.20 -20.53 3.22
C THR A 146 -1.42 -21.82 3.39
N THR A 147 -1.54 -22.75 2.45
CA THR A 147 -0.84 -24.05 2.51
C THR A 147 0.24 -24.19 1.45
N ARG A 148 1.17 -25.13 1.70
CA ARG A 148 2.18 -25.53 0.71
C ARG A 148 1.55 -26.09 -0.56
N ASP A 149 0.40 -26.77 -0.45
CA ASP A 149 -0.35 -27.30 -1.58
C ASP A 149 -0.94 -26.18 -2.45
N ASP A 150 -1.56 -25.18 -1.82
CA ASP A 150 -2.10 -24.00 -2.54
C ASP A 150 -0.98 -23.30 -3.35
N LEU A 151 0.21 -23.17 -2.76
CA LEU A 151 1.38 -22.62 -3.46
C LEU A 151 1.86 -23.51 -4.61
N ALA A 152 1.80 -24.83 -4.44
CA ALA A 152 2.22 -25.79 -5.47
C ALA A 152 1.26 -25.81 -6.67
N GLU A 153 -0.03 -25.53 -6.45
CA GLU A 153 -1.05 -25.44 -7.50
C GLU A 153 -0.92 -24.18 -8.36
N LEU A 154 -0.35 -23.09 -7.83
CA LEU A 154 -0.20 -21.83 -8.56
C LEU A 154 0.71 -21.93 -9.81
N ALA A 155 0.38 -21.12 -10.81
CA ALA A 155 1.28 -20.82 -11.90
C ALA A 155 2.34 -19.79 -11.50
N VAL A 156 3.48 -19.82 -12.21
CA VAL A 156 4.56 -18.84 -12.03
C VAL A 156 4.07 -17.42 -12.26
N ASP A 157 3.24 -17.23 -13.29
CA ASP A 157 2.69 -15.92 -13.63
C ASP A 157 1.75 -15.40 -12.54
N GLU A 158 0.92 -16.27 -11.95
CA GLU A 158 0.02 -15.91 -10.85
C GLU A 158 0.79 -15.50 -9.59
N LEU A 159 1.88 -16.21 -9.26
CA LEU A 159 2.73 -15.86 -8.12
C LEU A 159 3.41 -14.49 -8.31
N ILE A 160 3.87 -14.19 -9.53
CA ILE A 160 4.44 -12.87 -9.87
C ILE A 160 3.38 -11.78 -9.74
N GLU A 161 2.16 -12.02 -10.20
CA GLU A 161 1.06 -11.04 -10.08
C GLU A 161 0.70 -10.75 -8.62
N ILE A 162 0.70 -11.77 -7.75
CA ILE A 162 0.33 -11.63 -6.34
C ILE A 162 1.45 -10.98 -5.51
N THR A 163 2.70 -11.37 -5.76
CA THR A 163 3.83 -11.05 -4.86
C THR A 163 4.82 -10.04 -5.45
N GLY A 164 4.74 -9.77 -6.76
CA GLY A 164 5.64 -8.84 -7.46
C GLY A 164 7.09 -9.33 -7.59
N VAL A 165 7.37 -10.58 -7.24
CA VAL A 165 8.73 -11.14 -7.32
C VAL A 165 9.15 -11.44 -8.75
N ASN A 166 10.46 -11.60 -8.96
CA ASN A 166 10.98 -11.95 -10.28
C ASN A 166 10.63 -13.40 -10.67
N GLU A 167 10.64 -13.68 -11.97
CA GLU A 167 10.27 -14.99 -12.53
C GLU A 167 11.17 -16.14 -12.05
N GLU A 168 12.46 -15.87 -11.77
CA GLU A 168 13.41 -16.87 -11.30
C GLU A 168 13.08 -17.32 -9.87
N THR A 169 12.82 -16.37 -8.98
CA THR A 169 12.38 -16.59 -7.60
C THR A 169 11.02 -17.28 -7.58
N ALA A 170 10.05 -16.83 -8.39
CA ALA A 170 8.74 -17.47 -8.48
C ALA A 170 8.83 -18.94 -8.92
N LYS A 171 9.65 -19.24 -9.94
CA LYS A 171 9.90 -20.62 -10.38
C LYS A 171 10.55 -21.47 -9.30
N ALA A 172 11.56 -20.93 -8.62
CA ALA A 172 12.25 -21.64 -7.55
C ALA A 172 11.30 -22.00 -6.41
N VAL A 173 10.52 -21.02 -5.93
CA VAL A 173 9.56 -21.20 -4.84
C VAL A 173 8.47 -22.22 -5.20
N ILE A 174 7.88 -22.15 -6.40
CA ILE A 174 6.87 -23.13 -6.85
C ILE A 174 7.46 -24.52 -7.01
N LEU A 175 8.69 -24.65 -7.51
CA LEU A 175 9.34 -25.93 -7.65
C LEU A 175 9.60 -26.56 -6.28
N THR A 176 10.17 -25.80 -5.34
CA THR A 176 10.38 -26.21 -3.95
C THR A 176 9.06 -26.56 -3.26
N ALA A 177 7.99 -25.83 -3.55
CA ALA A 177 6.64 -26.19 -3.09
C ALA A 177 6.25 -27.56 -3.63
N ARG A 178 6.35 -27.81 -4.95
CA ARG A 178 6.00 -29.10 -5.59
C ARG A 178 6.89 -30.28 -5.21
N GLU A 179 8.11 -30.06 -4.71
CA GLU A 179 9.02 -31.15 -4.33
C GLU A 179 8.40 -32.16 -3.35
N HIS A 180 7.50 -31.73 -2.46
CA HIS A 180 6.86 -32.69 -1.53
C HIS A 180 5.98 -33.72 -2.23
N TRP A 181 5.26 -33.34 -3.29
CA TRP A 181 4.47 -34.29 -4.10
C TRP A 181 5.35 -35.35 -4.76
N PHE A 182 6.60 -35.00 -5.10
CA PHE A 182 7.56 -35.94 -5.67
C PHE A 182 8.22 -36.84 -4.62
N THR A 183 8.14 -36.51 -3.33
CA THR A 183 8.66 -37.35 -2.24
C THR A 183 7.66 -38.36 -1.68
N GLU A 184 6.35 -38.15 -1.86
CA GLU A 184 5.31 -39.12 -1.45
C GLU A 184 5.16 -40.31 -2.41
N ASP A 185 5.71 -40.22 -3.62
CA ASP A 185 5.65 -41.26 -4.66
C ASP A 185 6.76 -42.35 -4.54
N LYS A 186 7.41 -42.50 -3.37
CA LYS A 186 8.56 -43.41 -3.20
C LYS A 186 8.48 -44.40 -2.05
#